data_AF-A0A380P9T4-F1
#
_entry.id   AF-A0A380P9T4-F1
#
_cell.length_a   1.000
_cell.length_b   1.000
_cell.length_c   1.000
_cell.angle_alpha   90.00
_cell.angle_beta   90.00
_cell.angle_gamma   90.00
#
_symmetry.space_group_name_H-M   'P 1'
#
loop_
_entity.id
_entity.type
_entity.pdbx_description
1 polymer ?
#
loop_
_entity_poly.entity_id
_entity_poly.type
_entity_poly.pdbx_seq_one_letter_code
_entity_poly.pdbx_strand_id
1 'polypeptide(L)'
;MTDGLYNAYRMAVAPTGSISYVNDATASLHPIINKIEERQEKKIGKIYYPAPYLDADTIPYYESAYNIDMRKVIDVYAEAQQHVDQGMAMTLFMRSTIPEGLYEWKNGRTDKMTTRDLNILRNYAYRKDIKSIYYIRTYTDDMEEFGVNECESCSI
;
A
#
# COMPACT_ATOMS: atom_id res chain seq x y z
N MET A 1 20.15 -31.00 9.11
CA MET A 1 19.30 -30.57 10.26
C MET A 1 20.06 -30.64 11.60
N THR A 2 21.39 -30.77 11.59
CA THR A 2 22.20 -31.11 12.78
C THR A 2 22.16 -30.05 13.88
N ASP A 3 22.02 -28.77 13.52
CA ASP A 3 22.06 -27.64 14.47
C ASP A 3 20.69 -26.97 14.69
N GLY A 4 19.63 -27.46 14.02
CA GLY A 4 18.28 -26.91 14.13
C GLY A 4 18.15 -25.44 13.66
N LEU A 5 17.10 -24.78 14.15
CA LEU A 5 16.82 -23.35 13.96
C LEU A 5 16.54 -22.73 15.33
N TYR A 6 17.18 -21.59 15.64
CA TYR A 6 16.98 -20.90 16.91
C TYR A 6 15.63 -20.16 16.98
N ASN A 7 15.27 -19.48 15.89
CA ASN A 7 14.05 -18.70 15.81
C ASN A 7 12.93 -19.51 15.12
N ALA A 8 11.80 -19.66 15.81
CA ALA A 8 10.62 -20.33 15.25
C ALA A 8 10.03 -19.57 14.05
N TYR A 9 10.13 -18.23 14.07
CA TYR A 9 9.72 -17.33 12.99
C TYR A 9 10.80 -16.28 12.74
N ARG A 10 10.96 -15.84 11.49
CA ARG A 10 12.12 -15.01 11.08
C ARG A 10 11.75 -13.81 10.23
N MET A 11 10.70 -13.88 9.41
CA MET A 11 10.33 -12.81 8.49
C MET A 11 8.88 -12.39 8.67
N ALA A 12 8.69 -11.09 8.77
CA ALA A 12 7.42 -10.39 8.72
C ALA A 12 7.67 -9.04 8.04
N VAL A 13 6.69 -8.54 7.29
CA VAL A 13 6.79 -7.21 6.66
C VAL A 13 5.81 -6.28 7.35
N ALA A 14 6.32 -5.45 8.25
CA ALA A 14 5.54 -4.40 8.91
C ALA A 14 5.42 -3.16 7.99
N PRO A 15 4.47 -2.25 8.26
CA PRO A 15 4.49 -0.94 7.61
C PRO A 15 5.71 -0.16 8.12
N THR A 16 6.41 0.53 7.22
CA THR A 16 7.50 1.45 7.57
C THR A 16 6.98 2.87 7.60
N GLY A 17 7.04 3.50 8.78
CA GLY A 17 6.58 4.87 8.99
C GLY A 17 7.67 5.89 8.71
N SER A 18 8.01 6.70 9.71
CA SER A 18 9.05 7.73 9.62
C SER A 18 10.45 7.18 9.33
N ILE A 19 10.72 5.90 9.63
CA ILE A 19 12.01 5.27 9.34
C ILE A 19 12.31 5.17 7.84
N SER A 20 11.27 5.15 7.01
CA SER A 20 11.43 5.12 5.54
C SER A 20 12.14 6.38 5.02
N TYR A 21 11.85 7.53 5.63
CA TYR A 21 12.49 8.80 5.31
C TYR A 21 13.97 8.83 5.70
N VAL A 22 14.33 8.19 6.83
CA VAL A 22 15.72 8.09 7.28
C VAL A 22 16.54 7.18 6.37
N ASN A 23 15.92 6.10 5.88
CA ASN A 23 16.56 5.11 5.00
C ASN A 23 16.49 5.45 3.51
N ASP A 24 15.87 6.58 3.15
CA ASP A 24 15.61 6.98 1.77
C ASP A 24 14.96 5.86 0.93
N ALA A 25 13.88 5.28 1.48
CA ALA A 25 13.17 4.16 0.90
C ALA A 25 11.67 4.45 0.78
N THR A 26 11.01 3.84 -0.20
CA THR A 26 9.55 3.86 -0.29
C THR A 26 8.93 3.02 0.83
N ALA A 27 7.71 3.35 1.25
CA ALA A 27 7.07 2.65 2.35
C ALA A 27 6.67 1.21 1.97
N SER A 28 7.20 0.22 2.70
CA SER A 28 6.91 -1.20 2.54
C SER A 28 7.09 -1.71 1.08
N LEU A 29 6.36 -2.77 0.70
CA LEU A 29 6.39 -3.40 -0.62
C LEU A 29 5.39 -2.80 -1.62
N HIS A 30 4.47 -1.95 -1.15
CA HIS A 30 3.43 -1.38 -2.00
C HIS A 30 3.96 -0.15 -2.77
N PRO A 31 3.28 0.26 -3.86
CA PRO A 31 3.67 1.45 -4.62
C PRO A 31 3.63 2.73 -3.76
N ILE A 32 4.27 3.79 -4.27
CA ILE A 32 4.23 5.11 -3.64
C ILE A 32 2.81 5.69 -3.60
N ILE A 33 2.52 6.50 -2.59
CA ILE A 33 1.22 7.20 -2.50
C ILE A 33 1.26 8.45 -3.37
N ASN A 34 2.28 9.28 -3.18
CA ASN A 34 2.52 10.52 -3.92
C ASN A 34 3.97 10.58 -4.39
N LYS A 35 4.21 11.19 -5.55
CA LYS A 35 5.58 11.44 -6.07
C LYS A 35 6.36 12.37 -5.14
N ILE A 36 5.65 13.36 -4.59
CA ILE A 36 6.14 14.26 -3.54
C ILE A 36 5.11 14.18 -2.42
N GLU A 37 5.51 13.63 -1.30
CA GLU A 37 4.68 13.53 -0.12
C GLU A 37 4.68 14.86 0.64
N GLU A 38 3.48 15.38 0.93
CA GLU A 38 3.32 16.55 1.80
C GLU A 38 3.01 16.09 3.23
N ARG A 39 3.79 16.58 4.19
CA ARG A 39 3.58 16.34 5.63
C ARG A 39 3.44 17.65 6.36
N GLN A 40 2.50 17.70 7.31
CA GLN A 40 2.34 18.84 8.20
C GLN A 40 3.06 18.57 9.52
N GLU A 41 4.10 19.34 9.79
CA GLU A 41 4.84 19.28 11.04
C GLU A 41 4.51 20.49 11.93
N LYS A 42 4.15 20.22 13.19
CA LYS A 42 3.56 21.21 14.12
C LYS A 42 4.40 22.48 14.30
N LYS A 43 5.72 22.40 14.16
CA LYS A 43 6.64 23.53 14.41
C LYS A 43 7.11 24.25 13.15
N ILE A 44 7.12 23.56 12.00
CA ILE A 44 7.85 24.00 10.79
C ILE A 44 6.87 24.25 9.62
N GLY A 45 5.61 23.82 9.74
CA GLY A 45 4.61 23.97 8.70
C GLY A 45 4.58 22.75 7.79
N LYS A 46 4.74 22.95 6.47
CA LYS A 46 4.68 21.87 5.48
C LYS A 46 6.09 21.43 5.09
N ILE A 47 6.29 20.12 5.01
CA ILE A 47 7.52 19.49 4.53
C ILE A 47 7.18 18.62 3.32
N TYR A 48 8.06 18.65 2.33
CA TYR A 48 7.91 17.92 1.07
C TYR A 48 8.99 16.86 0.97
N TYR A 49 8.58 15.60 0.79
CA TYR A 49 9.48 14.47 0.65
C TYR A 49 9.29 13.83 -0.74
N PRO A 50 10.20 14.06 -1.71
CA PRO A 50 10.15 13.38 -2.99
C PRO A 50 10.44 11.88 -2.82
N ALA A 51 9.83 11.05 -3.65
CA ALA A 51 10.12 9.62 -3.65
C ALA A 51 11.62 9.38 -3.93
N PRO A 52 12.27 8.39 -3.28
CA PRO A 52 13.67 8.07 -3.52
C PRO A 52 13.94 7.81 -4.99
N TYR A 53 15.04 8.35 -5.53
CA TYR A 53 15.46 8.25 -6.94
C TYR A 53 14.49 8.87 -7.97
N LEU A 54 13.58 9.76 -7.54
CA LEU A 54 12.73 10.52 -8.44
C LEU A 54 13.53 11.62 -9.16
N ASP A 55 13.53 11.58 -10.49
CA ASP A 55 14.16 12.54 -11.40
C ASP A 55 13.26 12.71 -12.64
N ALA A 56 13.50 13.75 -13.44
CA ALA A 56 12.79 14.05 -14.67
C ALA A 56 12.65 12.83 -15.59
N ASP A 57 13.71 12.02 -15.70
CA ASP A 57 13.75 10.82 -16.53
C ASP A 57 13.03 9.62 -15.91
N THR A 58 12.91 9.58 -14.57
CA THR A 58 12.32 8.44 -13.84
C THR A 58 10.86 8.65 -13.43
N ILE A 59 10.35 9.89 -13.49
CA ILE A 59 8.94 10.27 -13.22
C ILE A 59 7.89 9.29 -13.79
N PRO A 60 8.03 8.73 -15.00
CA PRO A 60 7.05 7.80 -15.56
C PRO A 60 6.91 6.47 -14.79
N TYR A 61 7.95 6.05 -14.05
CA TYR A 61 7.95 4.78 -13.30
C TYR A 61 7.28 4.90 -11.92
N TYR A 62 7.07 6.11 -11.44
CA TYR A 62 6.48 6.39 -10.13
C TYR A 62 4.98 6.63 -10.24
N GLU A 63 4.20 5.57 -10.42
CA GLU A 63 2.74 5.64 -10.41
C GLU A 63 2.19 5.56 -8.98
N SER A 64 1.21 6.41 -8.67
CA SER A 64 0.53 6.39 -7.37
C SER A 64 -0.23 5.08 -7.18
N ALA A 65 -0.17 4.53 -5.97
CA ALA A 65 -0.94 3.35 -5.59
C ALA A 65 -2.46 3.51 -5.86
N TYR A 66 -3.00 4.73 -5.78
CA TYR A 66 -4.41 5.00 -6.07
C TYR A 66 -4.80 4.88 -7.56
N ASN A 67 -3.83 4.85 -8.46
CA ASN A 67 -4.05 4.71 -9.90
C ASN A 67 -3.73 3.30 -10.41
N ILE A 68 -3.18 2.45 -9.55
CA ILE A 68 -2.81 1.08 -9.88
C ILE A 68 -3.97 0.14 -9.57
N ASP A 69 -4.21 -0.83 -10.45
CA ASP A 69 -5.14 -1.93 -10.19
C ASP A 69 -4.63 -2.73 -8.96
N MET A 70 -5.42 -2.74 -7.89
CA MET A 70 -5.06 -3.40 -6.63
C MET A 70 -4.82 -4.91 -6.77
N ARG A 71 -5.31 -5.57 -7.82
CA ARG A 71 -4.95 -6.96 -8.13
C ARG A 71 -3.45 -7.12 -8.37
N LYS A 72 -2.79 -6.14 -8.99
CA LYS A 72 -1.34 -6.16 -9.19
C LYS A 72 -0.58 -6.07 -7.87
N VAL A 73 -1.04 -5.21 -6.95
CA VAL A 73 -0.46 -5.11 -5.60
C VAL A 73 -0.64 -6.42 -4.84
N ILE A 74 -1.85 -7.00 -4.91
CA ILE A 74 -2.13 -8.31 -4.33
C ILE A 74 -1.21 -9.39 -4.92
N ASP A 75 -0.98 -9.39 -6.23
CA ASP A 75 -0.11 -10.37 -6.88
C ASP A 75 1.35 -10.23 -6.41
N VAL A 76 1.88 -9.00 -6.27
CA VAL A 76 3.22 -8.77 -5.72
C VAL A 76 3.34 -9.31 -4.29
N TYR A 77 2.35 -9.02 -3.45
CA TYR A 77 2.32 -9.56 -2.09
C TYR A 77 2.15 -11.08 -2.08
N ALA A 78 1.41 -11.67 -3.02
CA ALA A 78 1.23 -13.12 -3.09
C ALA A 78 2.56 -13.82 -3.44
N GLU A 79 3.35 -13.26 -4.36
CA GLU A 79 4.69 -13.77 -4.68
C GLU A 79 5.63 -13.64 -3.47
N ALA A 80 5.63 -12.50 -2.77
CA ALA A 80 6.43 -12.32 -1.56
C ALA A 80 6.00 -13.27 -0.42
N GLN A 81 4.70 -13.55 -0.30
CA GLN A 81 4.13 -14.32 0.82
C GLN A 81 4.62 -15.76 0.85
N GLN A 82 4.97 -16.34 -0.31
CA GLN A 82 5.55 -17.68 -0.43
C GLN A 82 6.87 -17.83 0.36
N HIS A 83 7.57 -16.71 0.56
CA HIS A 83 8.87 -16.70 1.22
C HIS A 83 8.82 -16.13 2.65
N VAL A 84 7.74 -15.43 3.02
CA VAL A 84 7.55 -14.85 4.36
C VAL A 84 6.77 -15.81 5.25
N ASP A 85 7.40 -16.28 6.34
CA ASP A 85 6.82 -17.27 7.25
C ASP A 85 5.67 -16.69 8.08
N GLN A 86 5.70 -15.40 8.42
CA GLN A 86 4.61 -14.70 9.10
C GLN A 86 3.73 -13.93 8.09
N GLY A 87 3.14 -12.81 8.51
CA GLY A 87 2.29 -11.94 7.69
C GLY A 87 3.01 -10.72 7.13
N MET A 88 2.30 -10.00 6.27
CA MET A 88 2.75 -8.74 5.67
C MET A 88 1.63 -7.71 5.75
N ALA A 89 2.00 -6.47 6.04
CA ALA A 89 1.07 -5.34 6.14
C ALA A 89 0.67 -4.84 4.74
N MET A 90 -0.28 -5.54 4.12
CA MET A 90 -0.80 -5.17 2.80
C MET A 90 -1.95 -4.18 2.92
N THR A 91 -1.83 -3.01 2.29
CA THR A 91 -2.87 -1.97 2.25
C THR A 91 -3.52 -1.93 0.88
N LEU A 92 -4.85 -1.85 0.83
CA LEU A 92 -5.59 -1.56 -0.39
C LEU A 92 -5.82 -0.05 -0.50
N PHE A 93 -5.38 0.53 -1.61
CA PHE A 93 -5.52 1.96 -1.91
C PHE A 93 -6.67 2.16 -2.89
N MET A 94 -7.73 2.84 -2.44
CA MET A 94 -8.95 3.03 -3.21
C MET A 94 -9.22 4.52 -3.38
N ARG A 95 -9.59 4.95 -4.59
CA ARG A 95 -10.19 6.27 -4.79
C ARG A 95 -11.67 6.22 -4.47
N SER A 96 -12.23 7.30 -3.93
CA SER A 96 -13.69 7.45 -3.79
C SER A 96 -14.37 7.52 -5.17
N THR A 97 -13.70 8.11 -6.15
CA THR A 97 -14.07 8.13 -7.57
C THR A 97 -13.04 7.30 -8.36
N ILE A 98 -13.44 6.12 -8.83
CA ILE A 98 -12.59 5.18 -9.56
C ILE A 98 -12.47 5.62 -11.03
N PRO A 99 -11.24 5.78 -11.57
CA PRO A 99 -11.04 6.13 -12.97
C PRO A 99 -11.64 5.11 -13.93
N GLU A 100 -12.16 5.59 -15.06
CA GLU A 100 -12.67 4.73 -16.12
C GLU A 100 -11.56 3.80 -16.65
N GLY A 101 -11.92 2.54 -16.89
CA GLY A 101 -10.98 1.54 -17.40
C GLY A 101 -10.08 0.89 -16.36
N LEU A 102 -10.02 1.38 -15.11
CA LEU A 102 -9.20 0.77 -14.07
C LEU A 102 -9.68 -0.64 -13.68
N TYR A 103 -11.01 -0.82 -13.61
CA TYR A 103 -11.63 -2.09 -13.26
C TYR A 103 -12.78 -2.41 -14.21
N GLU A 104 -12.72 -3.58 -14.85
CA GLU A 104 -13.69 -3.99 -15.87
C GLU A 104 -15.13 -4.10 -15.34
N TRP A 105 -15.29 -4.41 -14.05
CA TRP A 105 -16.62 -4.56 -13.42
C TRP A 105 -17.32 -3.22 -13.13
N LYS A 106 -16.65 -2.09 -13.39
CA LYS A 106 -17.20 -0.73 -13.25
C LYS A 106 -17.79 -0.19 -14.55
N ASN A 107 -17.42 -0.78 -15.70
CA ASN A 107 -17.83 -0.32 -17.02
C ASN A 107 -19.36 -0.28 -17.14
N GLY A 108 -19.90 0.88 -17.55
CA GLY A 108 -21.35 1.09 -17.71
C GLY A 108 -22.14 1.12 -16.40
N ARG A 109 -21.50 1.36 -15.26
CA ARG A 109 -22.15 1.45 -13.94
C ARG A 109 -21.89 2.80 -13.28
N THR A 110 -21.35 2.80 -12.07
CA THR A 110 -20.96 4.00 -11.31
C THR A 110 -19.45 4.05 -11.20
N ASP A 111 -18.89 5.25 -11.30
CA ASP A 111 -17.50 5.59 -11.01
C ASP A 111 -17.21 5.58 -9.49
N LYS A 112 -18.22 5.75 -8.63
CA LYS A 112 -18.04 5.75 -7.18
C LYS A 112 -17.62 4.40 -6.64
N MET A 113 -16.69 4.41 -5.70
CA MET A 113 -16.25 3.24 -4.97
C MET A 113 -17.40 2.67 -4.13
N THR A 114 -17.57 1.36 -4.21
CA THR A 114 -18.63 0.63 -3.51
C THR A 114 -18.04 -0.47 -2.65
N THR A 115 -18.80 -0.94 -1.65
CA THR A 115 -18.41 -2.09 -0.83
C THR A 115 -18.25 -3.38 -1.65
N ARG A 116 -18.94 -3.49 -2.79
CA ARG A 116 -18.77 -4.61 -3.74
C ARG A 116 -17.36 -4.64 -4.34
N ASP A 117 -16.78 -3.47 -4.62
CA ASP A 117 -15.42 -3.36 -5.16
C ASP A 117 -14.40 -3.93 -4.16
N LEU A 118 -14.54 -3.57 -2.87
CA LEU A 118 -13.73 -4.14 -1.80
C LEU A 118 -13.90 -5.66 -1.66
N ASN A 119 -15.13 -6.16 -1.75
CA ASN A 119 -15.38 -7.60 -1.64
C ASN A 119 -14.75 -8.39 -2.79
N ILE A 120 -14.75 -7.85 -4.01
CA ILE A 120 -14.07 -8.46 -5.16
C ILE A 120 -12.57 -8.56 -4.88
N LEU A 121 -11.93 -7.47 -4.44
CA LEU A 121 -10.51 -7.44 -4.14
C LEU A 121 -10.13 -8.34 -2.95
N ARG A 122 -10.94 -8.36 -1.89
CA ARG A 122 -10.75 -9.26 -0.73
C ARG A 122 -10.84 -10.73 -1.14
N ASN A 123 -11.83 -11.09 -1.95
CA ASN A 123 -11.97 -12.45 -2.45
C ASN A 123 -10.82 -12.83 -3.40
N TYR A 124 -10.32 -11.88 -4.19
CA TYR A 124 -9.13 -12.08 -5.02
C TYR A 124 -7.89 -12.34 -4.15
N ALA A 125 -7.65 -11.52 -3.12
CA ALA A 125 -6.56 -11.70 -2.16
C ALA A 125 -6.65 -13.06 -1.43
N TYR A 126 -7.84 -13.44 -0.98
CA TYR A 126 -8.09 -14.75 -0.38
C TYR A 126 -7.74 -15.89 -1.34
N ARG A 127 -8.17 -15.80 -2.60
CA ARG A 127 -7.86 -16.80 -3.63
C ARG A 127 -6.37 -16.87 -3.98
N LYS A 128 -5.61 -15.82 -3.68
CA LYS A 128 -4.15 -15.73 -3.87
C LYS A 128 -3.36 -16.10 -2.60
N ASP A 129 -4.02 -16.70 -1.60
CA ASP A 129 -3.42 -17.14 -0.35
C ASP A 129 -2.73 -16.03 0.46
N ILE A 130 -3.20 -14.78 0.32
CA ILE A 130 -2.75 -13.68 1.19
C ILE A 130 -3.22 -13.95 2.62
N LYS A 131 -2.27 -13.92 3.57
CA LYS A 131 -2.54 -14.20 4.99
C LYS A 131 -3.32 -13.08 5.69
N SER A 132 -3.09 -11.82 5.33
CA SER A 132 -3.68 -10.67 6.01
C SER A 132 -3.81 -9.44 5.10
N ILE A 133 -4.87 -8.66 5.32
CA ILE A 133 -5.02 -7.30 4.82
C ILE A 133 -4.93 -6.38 6.03
N TYR A 134 -4.05 -5.39 5.96
CA TYR A 134 -3.81 -4.45 7.06
C TYR A 134 -4.86 -3.35 7.08
N TYR A 135 -4.86 -2.48 6.05
CA TYR A 135 -5.82 -1.39 5.93
C TYR A 135 -6.45 -1.30 4.55
N ILE A 136 -7.58 -0.62 4.50
CA ILE A 136 -8.16 -0.08 3.27
C ILE A 136 -8.11 1.43 3.43
N ARG A 137 -7.33 2.09 2.57
CA ARG A 137 -7.20 3.54 2.57
C ARG A 137 -8.00 4.09 1.42
N THR A 138 -8.93 4.99 1.74
CA THR A 138 -9.76 5.66 0.73
C THR A 138 -9.29 7.10 0.57
N TYR A 139 -8.98 7.48 -0.66
CA TYR A 139 -8.67 8.85 -1.04
C TYR A 139 -9.93 9.54 -1.56
N THR A 140 -10.30 10.67 -0.95
CA THR A 140 -11.32 11.56 -1.50
C THR A 140 -10.65 12.71 -2.25
N ASP A 141 -11.35 13.23 -3.26
CA ASP A 141 -10.85 14.30 -4.13
C ASP A 141 -10.63 15.65 -3.37
N ASP A 142 -11.09 15.73 -2.12
CA ASP A 142 -10.84 16.84 -1.19
C ASP A 142 -9.42 16.79 -0.55
N MET A 143 -8.56 15.86 -1.02
CA MET A 143 -7.24 15.53 -0.45
C MET A 143 -7.25 15.04 1.00
N GLU A 144 -8.41 14.68 1.54
CA GLU A 144 -8.51 14.06 2.87
C GLU A 144 -8.39 12.54 2.75
N GLU A 145 -7.36 11.99 3.38
CA GLU A 145 -7.19 10.54 3.50
C GLU A 145 -7.85 10.05 4.78
N PHE A 146 -8.97 9.33 4.65
CA PHE A 146 -9.63 8.70 5.78
C PHE A 146 -9.04 7.30 6.02
N GLY A 147 -8.23 7.17 7.07
CA GLY A 147 -7.69 5.91 7.55
C GLY A 147 -7.79 5.84 9.07
N VAL A 148 -8.02 4.63 9.61
CA VAL A 148 -8.00 4.39 11.05
C VAL A 148 -6.54 4.26 11.48
N ASN A 149 -5.87 5.38 11.76
CA ASN A 149 -4.48 5.40 12.24
C ASN A 149 -4.41 4.99 13.73
N GLU A 150 -4.47 3.69 14.01
CA GLU A 150 -4.23 3.14 15.35
C GLU A 150 -3.29 1.92 15.30
N CYS A 151 -2.04 2.12 14.86
CA CYS A 151 -1.00 1.08 14.87
C CYS A 151 0.42 1.63 15.07
N GLU A 152 0.60 2.78 15.71
CA GLU A 152 1.95 3.36 15.92
C GLU A 152 2.88 2.44 16.73
N SER A 153 2.34 1.63 17.63
CA SER A 153 3.16 0.76 18.48
C SER A 153 3.76 -0.46 17.75
N CYS A 154 3.30 -0.77 16.54
CA CYS A 154 3.68 -1.98 15.79
C CYS A 154 4.27 -1.67 14.39
N SER A 155 4.52 -0.40 14.07
CA SER A 155 5.24 0.01 12.85
C SER A 155 6.76 0.03 13.08
N ILE A 156 7.54 -0.19 12.03
CA ILE A 156 9.01 -0.06 12.03
C ILE A 156 9.40 1.37 11.67
#